data_AF-A0A0F9YPR7-F1
#
_entry.id   AF-A0A0F9YPR7-F1
#
_cell.length_a   1.000
_cell.length_b   1.000
_cell.length_c   1.000
_cell.angle_alpha   90.00
_cell.angle_beta   90.00
_cell.angle_gamma   90.00
#
_symmetry.space_group_name_H-M   'P 1'
#
loop_
_entity.id
_entity.type
_entity.pdbx_description
1 polymer ?
#
loop_
_entity_poly.entity_id
_entity_poly.type
_entity_poly.pdbx_seq_one_letter_code
_entity_poly.pdbx_strand_id
1 'polypeptide(L)'
;MFYFIIQIIVNAFAIYLADSFVKGVEFSGDIWILLIAGLVLGILNFVLKPILKVISAPLIILTLGIFTIIINIFILWLLQIILPELSIVGFWAYIWVIIIVSVLNFITHGLNRKK
;
A
#
# COMPACT_ATOMS: atom_id res chain seq x y z
N MET A 1 6.89 7.65 17.16
CA MET A 1 5.55 7.16 17.53
C MET A 1 4.43 7.88 16.78
N PHE A 2 4.34 9.22 16.82
CA PHE A 2 3.32 9.99 16.08
C PHE A 2 3.32 9.75 14.55
N TYR A 3 4.50 9.57 13.96
CA TYR A 3 4.65 9.26 12.53
C TYR A 3 3.93 7.98 12.09
N PHE A 4 3.94 6.95 12.92
CA PHE A 4 3.28 5.68 12.60
C PHE A 4 1.76 5.83 12.56
N ILE A 5 1.19 6.66 13.44
CA ILE A 5 -0.25 6.96 13.45
C ILE A 5 -0.65 7.73 12.18
N ILE A 6 0.14 8.72 11.75
CA ILE A 6 -0.07 9.42 10.47
C ILE A 6 -0.02 8.43 9.31
N GLN A 7 0.95 7.52 9.31
CA GLN A 7 1.12 6.52 8.27
C GLN A 7 -0.11 5.60 8.15
N ILE A 8 -0.71 5.20 9.27
CA ILE A 8 -1.95 4.41 9.29
C ILE A 8 -3.09 5.20 8.65
N ILE A 9 -3.30 6.45 9.08
CA ILE A 9 -4.37 7.32 8.54
C ILE A 9 -4.19 7.53 7.04
N VAL A 10 -2.96 7.73 6.59
CA VAL A 10 -2.67 7.97 5.18
C VAL A 10 -2.83 6.71 4.34
N ASN A 11 -2.45 5.54 4.85
CA ASN A 11 -2.70 4.27 4.19
C ASN A 11 -4.21 3.96 4.12
N ALA A 12 -4.96 4.23 5.19
CA ALA A 12 -6.42 4.12 5.20
C ALA A 12 -7.03 5.04 4.12
N PHE A 13 -6.63 6.30 4.11
CA PHE A 13 -7.08 7.27 3.10
C PHE A 13 -6.69 6.86 1.68
N ALA A 14 -5.54 6.20 1.49
CA ALA A 14 -5.13 5.67 0.20
C ALA A 14 -6.10 4.60 -0.33
N ILE A 15 -6.59 3.72 0.54
CA ILE A 15 -7.56 2.67 0.19
C ILE A 15 -8.91 3.30 -0.14
N TYR A 16 -9.35 4.29 0.66
CA TYR A 16 -10.55 5.06 0.38
C TYR A 16 -10.50 5.73 -1.01
N LEU A 17 -9.38 6.39 -1.34
CA LEU A 17 -9.19 6.99 -2.66
C LEU A 17 -9.10 5.92 -3.76
N ALA A 18 -8.47 4.78 -3.49
CA ALA A 18 -8.40 3.70 -4.46
C ALA A 18 -9.78 3.19 -4.86
N ASP A 19 -10.65 2.95 -3.88
CA ASP A 19 -12.06 2.57 -4.09
C ASP A 19 -12.84 3.60 -4.93
N SER A 20 -12.66 4.90 -4.64
CA SER A 20 -13.41 5.96 -5.36
C SER A 20 -12.89 6.25 -6.77
N PHE A 21 -11.58 6.12 -7.02
CA PHE A 21 -10.95 6.59 -8.27
C PHE A 21 -10.51 5.47 -9.21
N VAL A 22 -10.33 4.23 -8.72
CA VAL A 22 -9.79 3.12 -9.50
C VAL A 22 -10.88 2.11 -9.82
N LYS A 23 -11.23 2.01 -11.10
CA LYS A 23 -12.14 0.96 -11.58
C LYS A 23 -11.55 -0.41 -11.28
N GLY A 24 -12.31 -1.26 -10.61
CA GLY A 24 -11.89 -2.59 -10.18
C GLY A 24 -11.34 -2.65 -8.76
N VAL A 25 -11.33 -1.54 -8.02
CA VAL A 25 -11.17 -1.56 -6.56
C VAL A 25 -12.53 -1.36 -5.94
N GLU A 26 -12.92 -2.25 -5.05
CA GLU A 26 -14.16 -2.17 -4.30
C GLU A 26 -13.85 -2.36 -2.82
N PHE A 27 -14.28 -1.42 -2.00
CA PHE A 27 -14.20 -1.50 -0.54
C PHE A 27 -15.60 -1.41 0.07
N SER A 28 -16.01 -2.49 0.75
CA SER A 28 -17.37 -2.66 1.29
C SER A 28 -17.47 -2.49 2.80
N GLY A 29 -16.37 -2.12 3.46
CA GLY A 29 -16.30 -2.00 4.92
C GLY A 29 -16.69 -0.62 5.46
N ASP A 30 -17.03 -0.58 6.75
CA ASP A 30 -17.23 0.67 7.50
C ASP A 30 -15.91 1.43 7.73
N ILE A 31 -16.02 2.67 8.24
CA ILE A 31 -14.86 3.50 8.59
C ILE A 31 -13.89 2.80 9.56
N TRP A 32 -14.39 1.93 10.44
CA TRP A 32 -13.58 1.13 11.35
C TRP A 32 -12.71 0.11 10.61
N ILE A 33 -13.29 -0.58 9.63
CA ILE A 33 -12.58 -1.56 8.80
C ILE A 33 -11.56 -0.84 7.92
N LEU A 34 -11.87 0.38 7.47
CA LEU A 34 -10.96 1.22 6.69
C LEU A 34 -9.71 1.63 7.50
N LEU A 35 -9.88 1.96 8.79
CA LEU A 35 -8.77 2.19 9.70
C LEU A 35 -7.94 0.93 9.96
N ILE A 36 -8.61 -0.22 10.14
CA ILE A 36 -7.94 -1.53 10.25
C ILE A 36 -7.15 -1.81 8.96
N ALA A 37 -7.69 -1.49 7.79
CA ALA A 37 -7.03 -1.68 6.51
C ALA A 37 -5.76 -0.84 6.39
N GLY A 38 -5.83 0.43 6.78
CA GLY A 38 -4.64 1.29 6.86
C GLY A 38 -3.58 0.78 7.85
N LEU A 39 -4.03 0.20 8.97
CA LEU A 39 -3.16 -0.41 9.98
C LEU A 39 -2.46 -1.66 9.43
N VAL A 40 -3.22 -2.60 8.87
CA VAL A 40 -2.67 -3.82 8.26
C VAL A 40 -1.71 -3.45 7.15
N LEU A 41 -2.10 -2.56 6.23
CA LEU A 41 -1.21 -2.10 5.17
C LEU A 41 0.07 -1.43 5.70
N GLY A 42 -0.03 -0.67 6.80
CA GLY A 42 1.12 -0.11 7.49
C GLY A 42 2.08 -1.18 8.03
N ILE A 43 1.53 -2.21 8.67
CA ILE A 43 2.30 -3.35 9.19
C ILE A 43 2.94 -4.15 8.05
N LEU A 44 2.20 -4.48 7.00
CA LEU A 44 2.73 -5.21 5.84
C LEU A 44 3.88 -4.42 5.18
N ASN A 45 3.74 -3.10 5.05
CA ASN A 45 4.81 -2.24 4.53
C ASN A 45 6.03 -2.16 5.46
N PHE A 46 5.83 -2.23 6.78
CA PHE A 46 6.92 -2.19 7.75
C PHE A 46 7.66 -3.53 7.84
N VAL A 47 6.95 -4.65 7.78
CA VAL A 47 7.51 -6.00 7.98
C VAL A 47 7.87 -6.67 6.66
N LEU A 48 6.92 -6.81 5.74
CA LEU A 48 7.13 -7.60 4.52
C LEU A 48 7.99 -6.87 3.49
N LYS A 49 7.77 -5.57 3.30
CA LYS A 49 8.51 -4.80 2.30
C LYS A 49 10.04 -4.89 2.44
N PRO A 50 10.66 -4.72 3.63
CA PRO A 50 12.11 -4.86 3.76
C PRO A 50 12.57 -6.30 3.50
N ILE A 51 11.84 -7.31 4.00
CA ILE A 51 12.18 -8.73 3.79
C ILE A 51 12.15 -9.06 2.29
N LEU A 52 11.05 -8.72 1.60
CA LEU A 52 10.88 -8.97 0.18
C LEU A 52 11.92 -8.23 -0.66
N LYS A 53 12.27 -6.99 -0.29
CA LYS A 53 13.32 -6.23 -0.97
C LYS A 53 14.70 -6.86 -0.82
N VAL A 54 15.03 -7.41 0.36
CA VAL A 54 16.33 -8.07 0.58
C VAL A 54 16.41 -9.36 -0.23
N ILE A 55 15.38 -10.20 -0.15
CA ILE A 55 15.34 -11.48 -0.89
C ILE A 55 15.34 -11.22 -2.40
N SER A 56 14.60 -10.20 -2.84
CA SER A 56 14.48 -9.85 -4.25
C SER A 56 15.56 -8.87 -4.72
N ALA A 57 16.53 -8.49 -3.88
CA ALA A 57 17.54 -7.49 -4.22
C ALA A 57 18.29 -7.80 -5.52
N PRO A 58 18.72 -9.04 -5.80
CA PRO A 58 19.38 -9.37 -7.06
C PRO A 58 18.45 -9.13 -8.26
N LEU A 59 17.19 -9.53 -8.17
CA LEU A 59 16.20 -9.30 -9.23
C LEU A 59 15.87 -7.82 -9.39
N ILE A 60 15.76 -7.07 -8.29
CA ILE A 60 15.55 -5.62 -8.32
C ILE A 60 16.70 -4.94 -9.07
N ILE A 61 17.95 -5.34 -8.82
CA ILE A 61 19.11 -4.79 -9.53
C ILE A 61 19.08 -5.17 -11.01
N LEU A 62 18.84 -6.45 -11.32
CA LEU A 62 18.77 -6.95 -12.71
C LEU A 62 17.65 -6.29 -13.53
N THR A 63 16.53 -5.96 -12.89
CA THR A 63 15.36 -5.31 -13.52
C THR A 63 15.38 -3.78 -13.39
N LEU A 64 16.48 -3.19 -12.94
CA LEU A 64 16.64 -1.74 -12.73
C LEU A 64 15.52 -1.12 -11.86
N GLY A 65 15.05 -1.87 -10.86
CA GLY A 65 14.04 -1.42 -9.91
C GLY A 65 12.60 -1.78 -10.28
N ILE A 66 12.32 -2.25 -11.51
CA ILE A 66 10.96 -2.58 -11.97
C ILE A 66 10.32 -3.66 -11.09
N PHE A 67 11.10 -4.63 -10.59
CA PHE A 67 10.60 -5.67 -9.69
C PHE A 67 10.02 -5.13 -8.37
N THR A 68 10.34 -3.89 -7.99
CA THR A 68 9.73 -3.22 -6.82
C THR A 68 8.23 -3.03 -6.99
N ILE A 69 7.75 -2.84 -8.23
CA ILE A 69 6.32 -2.74 -8.52
C ILE A 69 5.63 -4.05 -8.15
N ILE A 70 6.22 -5.18 -8.54
CA ILE A 70 5.70 -6.53 -8.23
C ILE A 70 5.60 -6.74 -6.72
N ILE A 71 6.62 -6.32 -5.95
CA ILE A 71 6.60 -6.39 -4.48
C ILE A 71 5.44 -5.56 -3.90
N ASN A 72 5.22 -4.34 -4.40
CA ASN A 72 4.12 -3.51 -3.93
C ASN A 72 2.74 -4.11 -4.31
N ILE A 73 2.60 -4.68 -5.51
CA ILE A 73 1.38 -5.40 -5.93
C ILE A 73 1.15 -6.57 -4.98
N PHE A 74 2.18 -7.36 -4.70
CA PHE A 74 2.09 -8.51 -3.83
C PHE A 74 1.61 -8.15 -2.41
N ILE A 75 2.09 -7.03 -1.86
CA ILE A 75 1.64 -6.54 -0.55
C ILE A 75 0.15 -6.17 -0.57
N LEU A 76 -0.33 -5.47 -1.62
CA LEU A 76 -1.75 -5.13 -1.75
C LEU A 76 -2.63 -6.36 -2.00
N TRP A 77 -2.14 -7.31 -2.79
CA TRP A 77 -2.81 -8.58 -3.00
C TRP A 77 -2.95 -9.34 -1.68
N LEU A 78 -1.91 -9.34 -0.84
CA LEU A 78 -1.98 -9.95 0.47
C LEU A 78 -2.93 -9.20 1.42
N LEU A 79 -2.98 -7.87 1.33
CA LEU A 79 -3.92 -7.05 2.09
C LEU A 79 -5.37 -7.46 1.79
N GLN A 80 -5.73 -7.62 0.52
CA GLN A 80 -7.07 -8.04 0.10
C GLN A 80 -7.43 -9.45 0.61
N ILE A 81 -6.44 -10.34 0.77
CA ILE A 81 -6.66 -11.69 1.30
C ILE A 81 -6.95 -11.63 2.80
N ILE A 82 -6.28 -10.72 3.50
CA ILE A 82 -6.48 -10.51 4.94
C ILE A 82 -7.80 -9.78 5.20
N LEU A 83 -8.24 -8.92 4.28
CA LEU A 83 -9.42 -8.07 4.43
C LEU A 83 -10.44 -8.41 3.34
N PRO A 84 -11.42 -9.29 3.64
CA PRO A 84 -12.41 -9.70 2.66
C PRO A 84 -13.29 -8.54 2.16
N GLU A 85 -13.34 -7.43 2.90
CA GLU A 85 -14.05 -6.22 2.51
C GLU A 85 -13.35 -5.43 1.40
N LEU A 86 -12.08 -5.71 1.12
CA LEU A 86 -11.29 -5.11 0.06
C LEU A 86 -11.12 -6.09 -1.10
N SER A 87 -11.67 -5.74 -2.27
CA SER A 87 -11.51 -6.48 -3.50
C SER A 87 -10.75 -5.64 -4.54
N ILE A 88 -9.67 -6.19 -5.10
CA ILE A 88 -8.91 -5.55 -6.17
C ILE A 88 -8.85 -6.50 -7.38
N VAL A 89 -9.64 -6.16 -8.40
CA VAL A 89 -9.81 -6.94 -9.62
C VAL A 89 -9.04 -6.30 -10.77
N GLY A 90 -8.12 -7.08 -11.34
CA GLY A 90 -7.36 -6.71 -12.53
C GLY A 90 -6.00 -6.09 -12.24
N PHE A 91 -5.02 -6.42 -13.09
CA PHE A 91 -3.63 -5.97 -12.94
C PHE A 91 -3.48 -4.44 -12.90
N TRP A 92 -4.23 -3.74 -13.76
CA TRP A 92 -4.21 -2.28 -13.83
C TRP A 92 -4.73 -1.61 -12.56
N ALA A 93 -5.70 -2.23 -11.88
CA ALA A 93 -6.20 -1.71 -10.61
C ALA A 93 -5.08 -1.65 -9.57
N TYR A 94 -4.33 -2.75 -9.40
CA TYR A 94 -3.17 -2.77 -8.49
C TYR A 94 -2.14 -1.69 -8.82
N ILE A 95 -1.83 -1.47 -10.10
CA ILE A 95 -0.89 -0.42 -10.50
C ILE A 95 -1.37 0.95 -10.02
N TRP A 96 -2.64 1.29 -10.27
CA TRP A 96 -3.20 2.57 -9.84
C TRP A 96 -3.22 2.72 -8.32
N VAL A 97 -3.57 1.67 -7.58
CA VAL A 97 -3.52 1.68 -6.11
C VAL A 97 -2.10 1.93 -5.60
N ILE A 98 -1.09 1.28 -6.18
CA ILE A 98 0.31 1.48 -5.78
C ILE A 98 0.77 2.90 -6.04
N ILE A 99 0.34 3.50 -7.14
CA ILE A 99 0.64 4.90 -7.46
C ILE A 99 0.02 5.81 -6.39
N ILE A 100 -1.27 5.63 -6.07
CA ILE A 100 -1.96 6.40 -5.02
C ILE A 100 -1.23 6.28 -3.68
N VAL A 101 -0.97 5.05 -3.23
CA VAL A 101 -0.26 4.76 -1.97
C VAL A 101 1.15 5.38 -1.99
N SER A 102 1.87 5.29 -3.10
CA SER A 102 3.23 5.83 -3.21
C SER A 102 3.27 7.36 -3.17
N VAL A 103 2.32 8.03 -3.84
CA VAL A 103 2.20 9.50 -3.83
C VAL A 103 1.87 10.00 -2.42
N LEU A 104 0.91 9.37 -1.75
CA LEU A 104 0.53 9.73 -0.40
C LEU A 104 1.67 9.51 0.60
N ASN A 105 2.38 8.40 0.47
CA ASN A 105 3.56 8.13 1.29
C ASN A 105 4.69 9.12 0.99
N PHE A 106 4.85 9.56 -0.25
CA PHE A 106 5.84 10.59 -0.57
C PHE A 106 5.53 11.91 0.13
N ILE A 107 4.26 12.31 0.18
CA ILE A 107 3.81 13.53 0.89
C ILE A 107 4.10 13.42 2.39
N THR A 108 3.80 12.29 3.04
CA THR A 108 4.07 12.10 4.48
C THR A 108 5.57 12.13 4.80
N HIS A 109 6.38 11.47 3.98
CA HIS A 109 7.85 11.49 4.15
C HIS A 109 8.44 12.87 3.87
N GLY A 110 7.89 13.60 2.89
CA GLY A 110 8.28 14.98 2.59
C GLY A 110 8.01 15.95 3.75
N LEU A 111 6.87 15.79 4.44
CA LEU A 111 6.54 16.53 5.66
C LEU A 111 7.47 16.17 6.82
N ASN A 112 7.87 14.90 6.94
CA ASN A 112 8.76 14.44 8.01
C ASN A 112 10.23 14.84 7.83
N ARG A 113 10.67 15.14 6.60
CA ARG A 113 12.04 15.58 6.30
C ARG A 113 12.39 17.01 6.73
N LYS A 114 11.41 17.79 7.21
CA LYS A 114 11.60 19.18 7.69
C LYS A 114 11.77 19.32 9.21
N LYS A 115 11.92 18.21 9.95
CA LYS A 115 12.34 18.19 11.35
C LYS A 115 13.64 17.41 11.49
#